data_AF-L8FX01-F1
#
_entry.id   AF-L8FX01-F1
#
_cell.length_a   1.000
_cell.length_b   1.000
_cell.length_c   1.000
_cell.angle_alpha   90.00
_cell.angle_beta   90.00
_cell.angle_gamma   90.00
#
_symmetry.space_group_name_H-M   'P 1'
#
loop_
_entity.id
_entity.type
_entity.pdbx_description
1 polymer ?
#
loop_
_entity_poly.entity_id
_entity_poly.type
_entity_poly.pdbx_seq_one_letter_code
_entity_poly.pdbx_strand_id
1 'polypeptide(L)'
;MFASRRAWRTHLGLDYKRSAQRVGIWNKTVVGLHTPYEVPQENGNRMDTRWVTMASHSGAGIQASRVSEESVGMLQWAASPYSPKVLEKARHPRDLVVEDDVAVLWRVDVEGAGVGSAACGSAVAESSMVKCEEVEFEIVLDGVLA
;
A
#
# COMPACT_ATOMS: atom_id res chain seq x y z
N MET A 1 -8.39 9.48 -8.02
CA MET A 1 -8.35 10.24 -6.74
C MET A 1 -8.67 9.27 -5.61
N PHE A 2 -7.93 9.31 -4.50
CA PHE A 2 -8.12 8.40 -3.36
C PHE A 2 -8.78 9.14 -2.19
N ALA A 3 -9.39 8.39 -1.28
CA ALA A 3 -9.78 8.84 0.04
C ALA A 3 -9.78 7.61 0.97
N SER A 4 -9.51 7.78 2.27
CA SER A 4 -9.56 6.67 3.24
C SER A 4 -9.96 7.22 4.62
N ARG A 5 -10.62 6.41 5.46
CA ARG A 5 -10.96 6.79 6.85
C ARG A 5 -10.22 5.86 7.82
N ARG A 6 -9.73 6.39 8.95
CA ARG A 6 -9.57 5.62 10.20
C ARG A 6 -10.19 6.33 11.41
N ALA A 7 -10.51 5.58 12.45
CA ALA A 7 -11.12 5.98 13.72
C ALA A 7 -10.32 5.30 14.84
N TRP A 8 -10.21 5.98 15.96
CA TRP A 8 -9.28 5.75 17.07
C TRP A 8 -9.32 4.34 17.67
N ARG A 9 -8.15 3.68 17.75
CA ARG A 9 -7.70 2.97 18.96
C ARG A 9 -6.19 2.70 18.90
N THR A 10 -5.49 3.15 19.93
CA THR A 10 -4.06 2.93 20.16
C THR A 10 -3.81 1.53 20.68
N HIS A 11 -2.98 0.75 19.98
CA HIS A 11 -2.12 -0.25 20.60
C HIS A 11 -0.71 -0.06 20.04
N LEU A 12 0.23 0.11 20.97
CA LEU A 12 1.66 0.31 20.74
C LEU A 12 2.22 -0.91 19.98
N GLY A 13 2.53 -0.72 18.70
CA GLY A 13 3.34 -1.63 17.90
C GLY A 13 4.60 -0.89 17.46
N LEU A 14 5.76 -1.50 17.67
CA LEU A 14 7.12 -0.98 17.54
C LEU A 14 7.56 -0.63 16.10
N ASP A 15 6.66 -0.12 15.25
CA ASP A 15 6.99 0.35 13.91
C ASP A 15 6.72 1.86 13.79
N TYR A 16 7.77 2.66 13.91
CA TYR A 16 7.71 4.11 13.76
C TYR A 16 7.29 4.54 12.34
N LYS A 17 7.51 3.70 11.32
CA LYS A 17 7.12 4.00 9.93
C LYS A 17 5.61 3.95 9.76
N ARG A 18 4.95 3.04 10.49
CA ARG A 18 3.49 2.98 10.58
C ARG A 18 2.93 4.13 11.41
N SER A 19 3.48 4.41 12.59
CA SER A 19 2.92 5.39 13.53
C SER A 19 2.98 6.84 13.01
N ALA A 20 3.90 7.15 12.09
CA ALA A 20 3.98 8.43 11.41
C ALA A 20 2.86 8.66 10.38
N GLN A 21 2.11 7.63 9.98
CA GLN A 21 1.01 7.76 9.01
C GLN A 21 -0.25 8.26 9.71
N ARG A 22 -0.60 9.53 9.46
CA ARG A 22 -1.80 10.13 10.05
C ARG A 22 -3.07 9.61 9.40
N VAL A 23 -4.03 9.33 10.26
CA VAL A 23 -5.40 9.01 9.90
C VAL A 23 -6.09 10.24 9.31
N GLY A 24 -6.68 10.09 8.12
CA GLY A 24 -7.41 11.15 7.45
C GLY A 24 -7.82 10.73 6.03
N ILE A 25 -8.60 11.59 5.37
CA ILE A 25 -8.96 11.42 3.97
C ILE A 25 -7.90 12.09 3.12
N TRP A 26 -7.23 11.30 2.27
CA TRP A 26 -6.10 11.76 1.47
C TRP A 26 -6.33 11.47 0.00
N ASN A 27 -6.06 12.46 -0.85
CA ASN A 27 -6.12 12.34 -2.30
C ASN A 27 -4.74 12.61 -2.93
N LYS A 28 -4.31 11.75 -3.85
CA LYS A 28 -3.06 11.90 -4.60
C LYS A 28 -3.14 11.20 -5.96
N THR A 29 -2.32 11.60 -6.91
CA THR A 29 -2.09 10.86 -8.16
C THR A 29 -1.18 9.66 -7.90
N VAL A 30 -1.26 8.61 -8.73
CA VAL A 30 -0.40 7.42 -8.62
C VAL A 30 1.08 7.81 -8.70
N VAL A 31 1.45 8.65 -9.67
CA VAL A 31 2.82 9.18 -9.80
C VAL A 31 3.26 9.93 -8.54
N GLY A 32 2.33 10.68 -7.92
CA GLY A 32 2.62 11.38 -6.67
C GLY A 32 2.84 10.46 -5.47
N LEU A 33 2.38 9.21 -5.49
CA LEU A 33 2.60 8.26 -4.38
C LEU A 33 4.02 7.71 -4.34
N HIS A 34 4.78 7.83 -5.44
CA HIS A 34 6.12 7.29 -5.57
C HIS A 34 7.14 8.06 -4.71
N THR A 35 8.00 7.31 -4.01
CA THR A 35 9.20 7.85 -3.36
C THR A 35 10.43 7.54 -4.22
N PRO A 36 11.13 8.56 -4.76
CA PRO A 36 12.27 8.37 -5.66
C PRO A 36 13.55 8.03 -4.86
N TYR A 37 13.66 6.80 -4.38
CA TYR A 37 14.90 6.31 -3.78
C TYR A 37 16.04 6.23 -4.82
N GLU A 38 17.28 6.48 -4.39
CA GLU A 38 18.46 6.41 -5.25
C GLU A 38 18.69 5.03 -5.86
N VAL A 39 18.45 3.98 -5.06
CA VAL A 39 18.30 2.62 -5.55
C VAL A 39 16.79 2.32 -5.52
N PRO A 40 16.13 2.21 -6.69
CA PRO A 40 14.71 1.91 -6.72
C PRO A 40 14.38 0.65 -5.94
N GLN A 41 13.31 0.72 -5.15
CA GLN A 41 12.90 -0.33 -4.25
C GLN A 41 11.41 -0.18 -3.93
N GLU A 42 10.84 -1.19 -3.26
CA GLU A 42 9.46 -1.18 -2.75
C GLU A 42 9.15 0.11 -1.96
N ASN A 43 8.04 0.77 -2.29
CA ASN A 43 7.66 2.05 -1.69
C ASN A 43 6.16 2.37 -1.83
N GLY A 44 5.71 3.40 -1.12
CA GLY A 44 4.37 3.94 -1.28
C GLY A 44 3.25 3.16 -0.57
N ASN A 45 3.54 2.04 0.11
CA ASN A 45 2.54 1.26 0.83
C ASN A 45 1.81 2.09 1.90
N ARG A 46 0.48 2.01 1.87
CA ARG A 46 -0.42 2.62 2.84
C ARG A 46 -1.10 1.52 3.62
N MET A 47 -0.64 1.39 4.85
CA MET A 47 -1.22 0.45 5.77
C MET A 47 -2.54 1.00 6.30
N ASP A 48 -3.23 0.16 7.05
CA ASP A 48 -4.26 0.61 7.94
C ASP A 48 -5.48 1.28 7.27
N THR A 49 -5.71 0.95 6.01
CA THR A 49 -6.71 1.58 5.16
C THR A 49 -8.04 0.86 5.30
N ARG A 50 -9.16 1.59 5.40
CA ARG A 50 -10.52 1.00 5.39
C ARG A 50 -11.07 0.79 3.99
N TRP A 51 -10.77 1.75 3.13
CA TRP A 51 -11.15 1.74 1.74
C TRP A 51 -10.18 2.62 0.96
N VAL A 52 -10.07 2.33 -0.32
CA VAL A 52 -9.19 3.06 -1.25
C VAL A 52 -9.88 3.04 -2.62
N THR A 53 -9.97 4.22 -3.24
CA THR A 53 -10.60 4.37 -4.56
C THR A 53 -9.56 4.67 -5.63
N MET A 54 -9.35 3.75 -6.56
CA MET A 54 -8.62 4.03 -7.79
C MET A 54 -9.58 4.53 -8.87
N ALA A 55 -9.50 5.81 -9.21
CA ALA A 55 -10.37 6.43 -10.22
C ALA A 55 -9.57 7.24 -11.23
N SER A 56 -10.03 7.22 -12.48
CA SER A 56 -9.49 8.02 -13.57
C SER A 56 -9.87 9.50 -13.42
N HIS A 57 -9.38 10.33 -14.34
CA HIS A 57 -9.78 11.74 -14.41
C HIS A 57 -11.25 11.95 -14.76
N SER A 58 -11.92 10.94 -15.34
CA SER A 58 -13.34 10.99 -15.69
C SER A 58 -14.27 10.59 -14.53
N GLY A 59 -13.73 10.34 -13.33
CA GLY A 59 -14.50 9.97 -12.14
C GLY A 59 -14.85 8.48 -12.03
N ALA A 60 -14.76 7.72 -13.12
CA ALA A 60 -14.96 6.27 -13.10
C ALA A 60 -13.79 5.55 -12.41
N GLY A 61 -14.10 4.60 -11.55
CA GLY A 61 -13.08 3.88 -10.78
C GLY A 61 -13.57 2.64 -10.06
N ILE A 62 -12.67 2.08 -9.26
CA ILE A 62 -12.89 0.91 -8.40
C ILE A 62 -12.53 1.33 -6.98
N GLN A 63 -13.40 1.02 -6.02
CA GLN A 63 -13.12 1.11 -4.60
C GLN A 63 -12.84 -0.28 -4.04
N ALA A 64 -11.70 -0.47 -3.39
CA ALA A 64 -11.44 -1.66 -2.60
C ALA A 64 -11.72 -1.40 -1.12
N SER A 65 -12.34 -2.36 -0.45
CA SER A 65 -12.51 -2.40 1.01
C SER A 65 -12.43 -3.85 1.50
N ARG A 66 -12.31 -4.07 2.81
CA ARG A 66 -12.22 -5.41 3.40
C ARG A 66 -13.37 -5.63 4.37
N VAL A 67 -13.99 -6.80 4.30
CA VAL A 67 -15.00 -7.25 5.28
C VAL A 67 -14.28 -7.93 6.45
N SER A 68 -14.77 -7.72 7.67
CA SER A 68 -14.33 -8.43 8.87
C SER A 68 -15.55 -8.74 9.74
N GLU A 69 -15.56 -9.91 10.37
CA GLU A 69 -16.70 -10.39 11.18
C GLU A 69 -17.06 -9.45 12.33
N GLU A 70 -16.08 -8.71 12.86
CA GLU A 70 -16.26 -7.87 14.05
C GLU A 70 -16.25 -6.36 13.72
N SER A 71 -15.81 -5.94 12.52
CA SER A 71 -15.71 -4.52 12.16
C SER A 71 -15.41 -4.28 10.66
N VAL A 72 -15.19 -3.01 10.26
CA VAL A 72 -14.61 -2.71 8.94
C VAL A 72 -13.17 -3.23 8.90
N GLY A 73 -12.95 -4.27 8.10
CA GLY A 73 -11.64 -4.84 7.87
C GLY A 73 -10.67 -3.78 7.36
N MET A 74 -9.41 -3.91 7.76
CA MET A 74 -8.34 -3.02 7.30
C MET A 74 -7.49 -3.75 6.28
N LEU A 75 -7.07 -3.00 5.26
CA LEU A 75 -6.18 -3.43 4.19
C LEU A 75 -4.94 -2.55 4.16
N GLN A 76 -3.94 -3.04 3.44
CA GLN A 76 -2.79 -2.28 2.98
C GLN A 76 -2.88 -2.15 1.46
N TRP A 77 -2.28 -1.12 0.89
CA TRP A 77 -2.26 -0.99 -0.56
C TRP A 77 -1.08 -0.15 -1.04
N ALA A 78 -0.64 -0.45 -2.25
CA ALA A 78 0.32 0.35 -2.99
C ALA A 78 -0.15 0.49 -4.43
N ALA A 79 0.09 1.66 -5.03
CA ALA A 79 -0.17 1.88 -6.46
C ALA A 79 1.08 2.47 -7.10
N SER A 80 1.54 1.89 -8.21
CA SER A 80 2.78 2.25 -8.88
C SER A 80 2.64 2.07 -10.40
N PRO A 81 3.28 2.91 -11.21
CA PRO A 81 3.43 2.64 -12.65
C PRO A 81 4.49 1.56 -12.93
N TYR A 82 5.35 1.25 -11.94
CA TYR A 82 6.44 0.28 -12.06
C TYR A 82 6.06 -1.04 -11.40
N SER A 83 6.36 -2.16 -12.08
CA SER A 83 6.19 -3.49 -11.50
C SER A 83 7.26 -3.81 -10.45
N PRO A 84 6.99 -4.75 -9.53
CA PRO A 84 8.00 -5.22 -8.59
C PRO A 84 9.26 -5.73 -9.30
N LYS A 85 9.10 -6.35 -10.47
CA LYS A 85 10.20 -6.85 -11.30
C LYS A 85 11.04 -5.71 -11.88
N VAL A 86 10.42 -4.59 -12.29
CA VAL A 86 11.13 -3.40 -12.75
C VAL A 86 11.87 -2.74 -11.59
N LEU A 87 11.20 -2.57 -10.44
CA LEU A 87 11.81 -1.99 -9.24
C LEU A 87 13.04 -2.78 -8.79
N GLU A 88 12.94 -4.11 -8.71
CA GLU A 88 14.04 -5.00 -8.30
C GLU A 88 15.25 -4.94 -9.25
N LYS A 89 15.01 -4.75 -10.55
CA LYS A 89 16.09 -4.74 -11.56
C LYS A 89 16.79 -3.39 -11.69
N ALA A 90 16.08 -2.30 -11.42
CA ALA A 90 16.59 -0.96 -11.63
C ALA A 90 17.67 -0.63 -10.59
N ARG A 91 18.82 -0.10 -11.04
CA ARG A 91 19.92 0.29 -10.15
C ARG A 91 19.91 1.78 -9.82
N HIS A 92 19.28 2.57 -10.67
CA HIS A 92 19.11 4.02 -10.53
C HIS A 92 17.72 4.44 -11.01
N PRO A 93 17.21 5.61 -10.62
CA PRO A 93 15.88 6.08 -11.02
C PRO A 93 15.70 6.17 -12.54
N ARG A 94 16.76 6.49 -13.27
CA ARG A 94 16.74 6.56 -14.75
C ARG A 94 16.55 5.19 -15.43
N ASP A 95 16.78 4.10 -14.70
CA ASP A 95 16.63 2.74 -15.22
C ASP A 95 15.17 2.26 -15.08
N LEU A 96 14.30 3.04 -14.41
CA LEU A 96 12.87 2.75 -14.29
C LEU A 96 12.17 3.01 -15.63
N VAL A 97 11.59 1.94 -16.17
CA VAL A 97 10.81 1.98 -17.40
C VAL A 97 9.39 1.53 -17.08
N VAL A 98 8.42 2.32 -17.52
CA VAL A 98 7.00 1.92 -17.46
C VAL A 98 6.78 0.85 -18.53
N GLU A 99 6.32 -0.33 -18.12
CA GLU A 99 6.15 -1.48 -19.04
C GLU A 99 4.93 -1.30 -19.95
N ASP A 100 3.92 -0.55 -19.49
CA ASP A 100 2.72 -0.18 -20.23
C ASP A 100 2.27 1.22 -19.78
N ASP A 101 2.34 2.20 -20.69
CA ASP A 101 2.03 3.61 -20.42
C ASP A 101 0.61 3.85 -19.88
N VAL A 102 -0.29 2.86 -20.00
CA VAL A 102 -1.68 2.95 -19.56
C VAL A 102 -1.93 2.16 -18.27
N ALA A 103 -1.05 1.22 -17.91
CA ALA A 103 -1.30 0.33 -16.77
C ALA A 103 -0.76 0.90 -15.45
N VAL A 104 -1.63 0.95 -14.44
CA VAL A 104 -1.23 1.13 -13.04
C VAL A 104 -1.27 -0.23 -12.37
N LEU A 105 -0.18 -0.58 -11.68
CA LEU A 105 -0.16 -1.74 -10.80
C LEU A 105 -0.67 -1.31 -9.43
N TRP A 106 -1.82 -1.87 -9.07
CA TRP A 106 -2.46 -1.65 -7.79
C TRP A 106 -2.46 -2.96 -7.00
N ARG A 107 -1.76 -2.96 -5.86
CA ARG A 107 -1.78 -4.06 -4.91
C ARG A 107 -2.69 -3.72 -3.75
N VAL A 108 -3.51 -4.68 -3.37
CA VAL A 108 -4.41 -4.62 -2.20
C VAL A 108 -4.11 -5.84 -1.36
N ASP A 109 -3.46 -5.63 -0.24
CA ASP A 109 -2.91 -6.67 0.61
C ASP A 109 -3.63 -6.68 1.95
N VAL A 110 -3.86 -7.85 2.52
CA VAL A 110 -4.43 -8.00 3.86
C VAL A 110 -3.34 -7.85 4.93
N GLU A 111 -2.17 -8.40 4.64
CA GLU A 111 -0.98 -8.31 5.46
C GLU A 111 0.25 -8.06 4.59
N GLY A 112 1.27 -7.48 5.21
CA GLY A 112 2.51 -7.11 4.57
C GLY A 112 3.60 -7.05 5.63
N ALA A 113 4.78 -7.54 5.30
CA ALA A 113 5.88 -7.59 6.24
C ALA A 113 6.43 -6.19 6.53
N GLY A 114 6.92 -6.00 7.74
CA GLY A 114 7.74 -4.86 8.10
C GLY A 114 9.04 -4.84 7.31
N VAL A 115 9.65 -3.66 7.22
CA VAL A 115 10.88 -3.44 6.44
C VAL A 115 12.16 -3.59 7.26
N GLY A 116 12.08 -3.43 8.59
CA GLY A 116 13.24 -3.51 9.48
C GLY A 116 14.34 -2.50 9.17
N SER A 117 15.59 -2.85 9.53
CA SER A 117 16.81 -2.07 9.25
C SER A 117 18.01 -2.96 8.89
N ALA A 118 17.76 -4.14 8.28
CA ALA A 118 18.77 -5.18 8.07
C ALA A 118 19.91 -4.79 7.10
N ALA A 119 19.80 -3.66 6.40
CA ALA A 119 20.90 -3.08 5.65
C ALA A 119 22.12 -2.78 6.55
N CYS A 120 21.87 -2.29 7.77
CA CYS A 120 22.85 -2.17 8.83
C CYS A 120 22.10 -2.07 10.17
N GLY A 121 21.90 -3.19 10.85
CA GLY A 121 21.17 -3.26 12.11
C GLY A 121 20.26 -4.47 12.19
N SER A 122 19.15 -4.34 12.93
CA SER A 122 18.24 -5.45 13.21
C SER A 122 17.43 -5.87 11.99
N ALA A 123 17.19 -7.18 11.91
CA ALA A 123 16.17 -7.76 11.05
C ALA A 123 14.78 -7.21 11.38
N VAL A 124 13.79 -7.54 10.54
CA VAL A 124 12.39 -7.28 10.84
C VAL A 124 12.02 -7.98 12.15
N ALA A 125 11.32 -7.28 13.05
CA ALA A 125 10.86 -7.89 14.29
C ALA A 125 9.83 -8.98 13.97
N GLU A 126 9.85 -10.08 14.72
CA GLU A 126 8.94 -11.23 14.54
C GLU A 126 7.45 -10.80 14.56
N SER A 127 7.10 -9.81 15.40
CA SER A 127 5.75 -9.25 15.47
C SER A 127 5.31 -8.44 14.24
N SER A 128 6.24 -8.15 13.33
CA SER A 128 6.01 -7.45 12.07
C SER A 128 6.26 -8.35 10.85
N MET A 129 6.49 -9.65 11.06
CA MET A 129 6.57 -10.63 9.99
C MET A 129 5.17 -11.15 9.67
N VAL A 130 4.93 -11.42 8.38
CA VAL A 130 3.74 -12.17 7.96
C VAL A 130 4.04 -13.65 8.16
N LYS A 131 3.16 -14.35 8.87
CA LYS A 131 3.34 -15.79 9.14
C LYS A 131 2.91 -16.62 7.94
N CYS A 132 3.66 -17.69 7.68
CA CYS A 132 3.27 -18.69 6.70
C CYS A 132 2.24 -19.64 7.31
N GLU A 133 0.99 -19.19 7.39
CA GLU A 133 -0.15 -19.94 7.89
C GLU A 133 -1.35 -19.77 6.97
N GLU A 134 -2.37 -20.61 7.15
CA GLU A 134 -3.61 -20.51 6.39
C GLU A 134 -4.38 -19.25 6.83
N VAL A 135 -4.78 -18.44 5.86
CA VAL A 135 -5.51 -17.19 6.10
C VAL A 135 -6.66 -17.08 5.09
N GLU A 136 -7.85 -16.84 5.60
CA GLU A 136 -9.02 -16.49 4.80
C GLU A 136 -9.30 -14.99 4.91
N PHE A 137 -9.63 -14.37 3.79
CA PHE A 137 -9.98 -12.96 3.76
C PHE A 137 -10.89 -12.64 2.58
N GLU A 138 -11.67 -11.58 2.73
CA GLU A 138 -12.57 -11.07 1.70
C GLU A 138 -12.24 -9.61 1.38
N ILE A 139 -11.96 -9.34 0.10
CA ILE A 139 -11.81 -7.98 -0.44
C ILE A 139 -13.00 -7.72 -1.35
N VAL A 140 -13.70 -6.62 -1.08
CA VAL A 140 -14.82 -6.15 -1.90
C VAL A 140 -14.31 -5.10 -2.87
N LEU A 141 -14.64 -5.27 -4.14
CA LEU A 141 -14.32 -4.33 -5.22
C LEU A 141 -15.63 -3.76 -5.78
N ASP A 142 -15.90 -2.50 -5.45
CA ASP A 142 -17.09 -1.80 -5.93
C ASP A 142 -16.74 -0.85 -7.07
N GLY A 143 -17.51 -0.90 -8.16
CA GLY A 143 -17.45 0.13 -9.19
C GLY A 143 -17.99 1.45 -8.63
N VAL A 144 -17.26 2.54 -8.85
CA VAL A 144 -17.66 3.88 -8.39
C VAL A 144 -17.61 4.91 -9.50
N LEU A 145 -18.51 5.88 -9.42
CA LEU A 145 -18.52 7.10 -10.21
C LEU A 145 -18.42 8.27 -9.22
N ALA A 146 -17.31 9.00 -9.28
CA ALA A 146 -17.06 10.21 -8.50
C ALA A 146 -17.71 11.45 -9.13
#